data_AF-A0A3M4WGH8-F1
#
_entry.id   AF-A0A3M4WGH8-F1
#
_cell.length_a   1.000
_cell.length_b   1.000
_cell.length_c   1.000
_cell.angle_alpha   90.00
_cell.angle_beta   90.00
_cell.angle_gamma   90.00
#
_symmetry.space_group_name_H-M   'P 1'
#
loop_
_entity.id
_entity.type
_entity.pdbx_description
1 polymer ?
#
loop_
_entity_poly.entity_id
_entity_poly.type
_entity_poly.pdbx_seq_one_letter_code
_entity_poly.pdbx_strand_id
1 'polypeptide(L)' 'MTDIQISEMREALLAVLSKAASMGIDVDLLGRLAADELLDEQSSDGAKPYAAGAVYQLATCIERVLEPDD' A
#
# COMPACT_ATOMS: atom_id res chain seq x y z
N MET A 1 -4.75 -16.49 9.66
CA MET A 1 -3.62 -16.68 8.72
C MET A 1 -2.78 -17.83 9.24
N THR A 2 -2.34 -18.73 8.36
CA THR A 2 -1.39 -19.80 8.70
C THR A 2 0.05 -19.27 8.60
N ASP A 3 1.01 -19.94 9.24
CA ASP A 3 2.44 -19.56 9.15
C ASP A 3 2.94 -19.51 7.69
N ILE A 4 2.41 -20.40 6.83
CA ILE A 4 2.71 -20.42 5.40
C ILE A 4 2.21 -19.13 4.73
N GLN A 5 0.97 -18.72 4.98
CA GLN A 5 0.41 -17.50 4.40
C GLN A 5 1.17 -16.24 4.85
N ILE A 6 1.65 -16.22 6.09
CA ILE A 6 2.49 -15.13 6.60
C ILE A 6 3.83 -15.08 5.87
N SER A 7 4.46 -16.23 5.66
CA SER A 7 5.73 -16.33 4.92
C SER A 7 5.57 -15.89 3.46
N GLU A 8 4.53 -16.37 2.77
CA GLU A 8 4.25 -16.01 1.38
C GLU A 8 3.99 -14.50 1.23
N MET A 9 3.18 -13.93 2.13
CA MET A 9 2.91 -12.50 2.15
C MET A 9 4.20 -11.68 2.36
N ARG A 10 5.08 -12.15 3.26
CA ARG A 10 6.37 -11.49 3.52
C ARG A 10 7.28 -11.53 2.29
N GLU A 11 7.42 -12.67 1.62
CA GLU A 11 8.23 -12.80 0.41
C GLU A 11 7.68 -11.92 -0.73
N ALA A 12 6.36 -11.87 -0.89
CA ALA A 12 5.72 -10.99 -1.86
C ALA A 12 6.02 -9.50 -1.59
N LEU A 13 5.91 -9.07 -0.32
CA LEU A 13 6.27 -7.72 0.10
C LEU A 13 7.75 -7.40 -0.16
N LEU A 14 8.66 -8.32 0.17
CA LEU A 14 10.09 -8.15 -0.09
C LEU A 14 10.39 -8.01 -1.59
N ALA A 15 9.73 -8.80 -2.44
CA ALA A 15 9.89 -8.72 -3.88
C ALA A 15 9.42 -7.35 -4.44
N VAL A 16 8.26 -6.86 -3.99
CA VAL A 16 7.71 -5.56 -4.39
C VAL A 16 8.63 -4.42 -3.96
N LEU A 17 9.06 -4.41 -2.69
CA LEU A 17 9.95 -3.38 -2.15
C LEU A 17 11.33 -3.40 -2.83
N SER A 18 11.90 -4.59 -3.06
CA SER A 18 13.17 -4.74 -3.78
C SER A 18 13.05 -4.22 -5.22
N LYS A 19 11.92 -4.47 -5.88
CA LYS A 19 11.68 -3.96 -7.23
C LYS A 19 11.56 -2.44 -7.25
N ALA A 20 10.79 -1.86 -6.33
CA ALA A 20 10.66 -0.42 -6.17
C ALA A 20 12.03 0.24 -5.94
N ALA A 21 12.83 -0.31 -5.01
CA ALA A 21 14.19 0.16 -4.74
C ALA A 21 15.09 0.07 -5.99
N SER A 22 15.00 -1.00 -6.78
CA SER A 22 15.76 -1.13 -8.04
C SER A 22 15.39 -0.09 -9.10
N MET A 23 14.19 0.49 -9.00
CA MET A 23 13.71 1.57 -9.87
C MET A 23 14.02 2.96 -9.30
N GLY A 24 14.67 3.04 -8.13
CA GLY A 24 14.92 4.31 -7.44
C GLY A 24 13.67 4.92 -6.80
N ILE A 25 12.63 4.11 -6.55
CA ILE A 25 11.40 4.53 -5.88
C ILE A 25 11.58 4.30 -4.38
N ASP A 26 11.51 5.37 -3.59
CA ASP A 26 11.50 5.28 -2.14
C ASP A 26 10.16 4.74 -1.61
N VAL A 27 10.15 4.22 -0.38
CA VAL A 27 8.97 3.57 0.21
C VAL A 27 7.82 4.56 0.42
N ASP A 28 8.12 5.83 0.69
CA ASP A 28 7.10 6.86 0.91
C ASP A 28 6.38 7.20 -0.41
N LEU A 29 7.13 7.32 -1.50
CA LEU A 29 6.63 7.52 -2.85
C LEU A 29 5.84 6.30 -3.32
N LEU A 30 6.35 5.09 -3.08
CA LEU A 30 5.64 3.85 -3.42
C LEU A 30 4.26 3.80 -2.73
N GLY A 31 4.22 4.11 -1.43
CA GLY A 31 2.97 4.09 -0.68
C GLY A 31 1.98 5.18 -1.09
N ARG A 32 2.46 6.36 -1.49
CA ARG A 32 1.61 7.41 -2.08
C ARG A 32 1.01 6.99 -3.40
N LEU A 33 1.83 6.45 -4.31
CA LEU A 33 1.36 5.96 -5.61
C LEU A 33 0.33 4.83 -5.44
N ALA A 34 0.56 3.93 -4.48
CA ALA A 34 -0.40 2.88 -4.15
C ALA A 34 -1.71 3.44 -3.58
N ALA A 35 -1.64 4.47 -2.72
CA ALA A 35 -2.83 5.13 -2.19
C ALA A 35 -3.63 5.85 -3.29
N ASP A 36 -2.95 6.60 -4.17
CA ASP A 36 -3.57 7.29 -5.31
C ASP A 36 -4.26 6.29 -6.25
N GLU A 37 -3.59 5.17 -6.56
CA GLU A 37 -4.18 4.10 -7.38
C GLU A 37 -5.40 3.46 -6.70
N LEU A 38 -5.35 3.24 -5.38
CA LEU A 38 -6.48 2.68 -4.62
C LEU A 38 -7.68 3.63 -4.59
N LEU A 39 -7.45 4.94 -4.58
CA LEU A 39 -8.49 5.98 -4.57
C LEU A 39 -8.98 6.38 -5.96
N ASP A 40 -8.26 6.01 -7.02
CA ASP A 40 -8.66 6.30 -8.40
C ASP A 40 -9.90 5.49 -8.79
N GLU A 41 -11.07 6.14 -8.73
CA GLU A 41 -12.38 5.63 -9.13
C GLU A 41 -12.48 5.32 -10.63
N GLN A 42 -11.55 5.82 -11.46
CA GLN A 42 -11.51 5.55 -12.90
C GLN A 42 -10.67 4.32 -13.26
N SER A 43 -9.94 3.74 -12.30
CA SER A 43 -9.27 2.46 -12.52
C SER A 43 -10.33 1.37 -12.70
N SER A 44 -10.26 0.67 -13.85
CA SER A 44 -11.35 -0.03 -14.52
C SER A 44 -11.94 -1.28 -13.83
N ASP A 45 -11.78 -1.44 -12.52
CA ASP A 45 -12.10 -2.69 -11.81
C ASP A 45 -12.95 -2.47 -10.56
N GLY A 46 -14.15 -1.93 -10.76
CA GLY A 46 -15.20 -1.87 -9.74
C GLY A 46 -14.87 -1.05 -8.49
N ALA A 47 -15.86 -0.86 -7.62
CA ALA A 47 -15.63 -0.27 -6.32
C ALA A 47 -14.69 -1.18 -5.52
N LYS A 48 -13.45 -0.76 -5.26
CA LYS A 48 -12.46 -1.48 -4.44
C LYS A 48 -12.95 -1.48 -2.98
N PRO A 49 -13.59 -2.56 -2.48
CA PRO A 49 -14.37 -2.51 -1.23
C PRO A 49 -13.50 -2.30 0.02
N TYR A 50 -12.19 -2.43 -0.13
CA TYR A 50 -11.21 -2.26 0.95
C TYR A 50 -10.21 -1.13 0.68
N ALA A 51 -10.40 -0.31 -0.36
CA ALA A 51 -9.47 0.76 -0.72
C ALA A 51 -9.23 1.74 0.43
N ALA A 52 -10.28 2.24 1.07
CA ALA A 52 -10.17 3.16 2.21
C ALA A 52 -9.37 2.56 3.38
N GLY A 53 -9.60 1.28 3.69
CA GLY A 53 -8.85 0.58 4.74
C GLY A 53 -7.39 0.35 4.37
N ALA A 54 -7.11 0.00 3.12
CA ALA A 54 -5.75 -0.17 2.60
C ALA A 54 -4.97 1.16 2.60
N VAL A 55 -5.61 2.27 2.17
CA VAL A 55 -5.01 3.61 2.23
C VAL A 55 -4.69 4.03 3.67
N TYR A 56 -5.59 3.80 4.62
CA TYR A 56 -5.35 4.08 6.03
C TYR A 56 -4.14 3.30 6.58
N GLN A 57 -4.03 2.01 6.25
CA GLN A 57 -2.89 1.18 6.66
C GLN A 57 -1.59 1.65 6.01
N LEU A 58 -1.60 2.01 4.73
CA LEU A 58 -0.45 2.59 4.04
C LEU A 58 0.00 3.90 4.70
N ALA A 59 -0.94 4.81 4.99
CA ALA A 59 -0.64 6.07 5.66
C ALA A 59 -0.05 5.87 7.06
N THR A 60 -0.59 4.91 7.82
CA THR A 60 -0.08 4.53 9.16
C THR A 60 1.34 3.98 9.09
N CYS A 61 1.64 3.12 8.11
CA CYS A 61 2.97 2.53 7.92
C CYS A 61 4.05 3.54 7.49
N ILE A 62 3.65 4.64 6.85
CA ILE A 62 4.56 5.68 6.32
C ILE A 62 4.71 6.84 7.32
N GLU A 63 4.26 6.66 8.58
CA GLU A 63 4.22 7.71 9.62
C GLU A 63 3.43 8.97 9.21
N ARG A 64 2.60 8.87 8.17
CA ARG A 64 1.62 9.90 7.79
C ARG A 64 0.36 9.73 8.62
N VAL A 65 0.49 9.80 9.94
CA VAL A 65 -0.65 10.11 10.79
C VAL A 65 -1.09 11.53 10.42
N LEU A 66 -2.00 11.65 9.46
CA LEU A 66 -2.82 12.84 9.32
C LEU A 66 -3.67 12.88 10.59
N GLU A 67 -3.31 13.77 11.50
CA GLU A 67 -4.22 14.12 12.60
C GLU A 67 -5.57 14.51 11.97
N PRO A 68 -6.70 14.01 12.50
CA PRO A 68 -8.00 14.40 11.99
C PRO A 68 -8.16 15.91 12.20
N ASP A 69 -8.43 16.65 11.12
CA ASP A 69 -8.88 18.04 11.23
C ASP A 69 -10.22 18.07 12.00
N ASP A 70 -10.31 19.00 12.97
CA ASP A 70 -11.47 19.26 13.84
C ASP A 70 -12.81 19.46 13.09
#